data_AF-A0A4Q8U6W3-F1
#
_entry.id   AF-A0A4Q8U6W3-F1
#
_cell.length_a   1.000
_cell.length_b   1.000
_cell.length_c   1.000
_cell.angle_alpha   90.00
_cell.angle_beta   90.00
_cell.angle_gamma   90.00
#
_symmetry.space_group_name_H-M   'P 1'
#
loop_
_entity.id
_entity.type
_entity.pdbx_description
1 polymer ?
#
loop_
_entity_poly.entity_id
_entity_poly.type
_entity_poly.pdbx_seq_one_letter_code
_entity_poly.pdbx_strand_id
1 'polypeptide(L)'
;MFVAAFGAATILPLGSEVVFVGLLTAGSEVISLWLVASIGNTLGSAVNYYLGLNYGEPLAKRMLRMSDNTYAKAESMFQRWGKWTLLLAWVPVIGDPLTLVAGALKVQLRFFLVAVLISKSSRYGLIAWRFFLPLGTIFFPIIILIRASRLI
;
A
#
# COMPACT_ATOMS: atom_id res chain seq x y z
N MET A 1 -7.94 10.47 3.08
CA MET A 1 -7.31 9.17 2.76
C MET A 1 -6.69 9.09 1.39
N PHE A 2 -7.41 9.39 0.30
CA PHE A 2 -6.92 9.17 -1.07
C PHE A 2 -5.52 9.74 -1.31
N VAL A 3 -5.31 11.04 -1.06
CA VAL A 3 -4.02 11.71 -1.27
C VAL A 3 -2.90 11.06 -0.45
N ALA A 4 -3.18 10.71 0.81
CA ALA A 4 -2.21 10.05 1.68
C ALA A 4 -1.84 8.65 1.16
N ALA A 5 -2.83 7.85 0.76
CA ALA A 5 -2.60 6.50 0.22
C ALA A 5 -1.93 6.52 -1.17
N PHE A 6 -2.31 7.48 -2.02
CA PHE A 6 -1.70 7.71 -3.32
C PHE A 6 -0.24 8.13 -3.18
N GLY A 7 0.04 9.16 -2.37
CA GLY A 7 1.40 9.63 -2.17
C GLY A 7 2.27 8.61 -1.42
N ALA A 8 1.72 7.84 -0.48
CA ALA A 8 2.48 6.77 0.20
C ALA A 8 2.85 5.61 -0.72
N ALA A 9 2.08 5.39 -1.79
CA ALA A 9 2.37 4.39 -2.79
C ALA A 9 3.28 4.91 -3.91
N THR A 10 3.53 6.22 -3.96
CA THR A 10 4.66 6.77 -4.71
C THR A 10 5.89 6.79 -3.82
N ILE A 11 7.06 7.15 -4.37
CA ILE A 11 8.35 7.13 -3.66
C ILE A 11 8.43 8.16 -2.51
N LEU A 12 7.32 8.84 -2.18
CA LEU A 12 7.23 9.71 -1.03
C LEU A 12 7.09 8.89 0.26
N PRO A 13 7.90 9.15 1.30
CA PRO A 13 7.76 8.48 2.59
C PRO A 13 6.57 9.05 3.36
N LEU A 14 5.35 8.78 2.89
CA LEU A 14 4.11 9.14 3.59
C LEU A 14 3.56 7.93 4.35
N GLY A 15 3.26 8.12 5.64
CA GLY A 15 2.64 7.09 6.48
C GLY A 15 1.13 7.02 6.29
N SER A 16 0.65 6.50 5.16
CA SER A 16 -0.80 6.38 4.89
C SER A 16 -1.55 5.54 5.93
N GLU A 17 -0.85 4.61 6.57
CA GLU A 17 -1.33 3.70 7.60
C GLU A 17 -1.68 4.45 8.88
N VAL A 18 -0.87 5.45 9.25
CA VAL A 18 -1.14 6.32 10.40
C VAL A 18 -2.40 7.14 10.16
N VAL A 19 -2.53 7.71 8.96
CA VAL A 19 -3.73 8.48 8.55
C VAL A 19 -4.96 7.57 8.53
N PHE A 20 -4.84 6.34 8.03
CA PHE A 20 -5.91 5.35 7.98
C PHE A 20 -6.41 4.96 9.37
N VAL A 21 -5.50 4.61 10.28
CA VAL A 21 -5.84 4.29 11.67
C VAL A 21 -6.48 5.49 12.37
N GLY A 22 -5.93 6.68 12.19
CA GLY A 22 -6.49 7.91 12.76
C GLY A 22 -7.95 8.12 12.35
N LEU A 23 -8.25 7.97 11.05
CA LEU A 23 -9.61 8.14 10.52
C LEU A 23 -10.57 7.02 10.97
N LEU A 24 -10.11 5.77 11.09
CA LEU A 24 -10.90 4.69 11.69
C LEU A 24 -11.24 5.01 13.16
N THR A 25 -10.26 5.48 13.94
CA THR A 25 -10.49 5.85 15.34
C THR A 25 -11.37 7.09 15.52
N ALA A 26 -11.46 7.94 14.49
CA ALA A 26 -12.37 9.08 14.46
C ALA A 26 -13.81 8.70 14.05
N GLY A 27 -14.09 7.41 13.81
CA GLY A 27 -15.43 6.93 13.48
C GLY A 27 -15.77 6.95 11.99
N SER A 28 -14.77 7.03 11.10
CA SER A 28 -15.01 6.91 9.65
C SER A 28 -15.57 5.54 9.28
N GLU A 29 -16.45 5.50 8.29
CA GLU A 29 -17.02 4.25 7.77
C GLU A 29 -15.92 3.36 7.16
N VAL A 30 -15.82 2.12 7.65
CA VAL A 30 -14.68 1.22 7.44
C VAL A 30 -14.53 0.80 5.97
N ILE A 31 -15.63 0.41 5.33
CA ILE A 31 -15.63 -0.11 3.95
C ILE A 31 -15.24 1.02 2.99
N SER A 32 -15.86 2.19 3.10
CA SER A 32 -15.56 3.35 2.27
C SER A 32 -14.10 3.79 2.44
N LEU A 33 -13.62 3.84 3.68
CA LEU A 33 -12.23 4.22 3.96
C LEU A 33 -11.25 3.22 3.34
N TRP A 34 -11.53 1.92 3.48
CA TRP A 34 -10.73 0.83 2.92
C TRP A 34 -10.70 0.88 1.39
N LEU A 35 -11.85 1.10 0.73
CA LEU A 35 -11.94 1.25 -0.72
C LEU A 35 -11.14 2.46 -1.21
N VAL A 36 -11.32 3.63 -0.59
CA VAL A 36 -10.61 4.86 -0.95
C VAL A 36 -9.10 4.71 -0.78
N ALA A 37 -8.66 4.07 0.30
CA ALA A 37 -7.25 3.79 0.55
C ALA A 37 -6.68 2.83 -0.51
N SER A 38 -7.42 1.75 -0.83
CA SER A 38 -7.01 0.73 -1.80
C SER A 38 -6.90 1.29 -3.23
N ILE A 39 -7.87 2.12 -3.65
CA ILE A 39 -7.85 2.79 -4.96
C ILE A 39 -6.67 3.77 -5.03
N GLY A 40 -6.53 4.66 -4.03
CA GLY A 40 -5.43 5.64 -4.01
C GLY A 40 -4.07 4.96 -4.09
N ASN A 41 -3.87 3.90 -3.29
CA ASN A 41 -2.61 3.17 -3.25
C ASN A 41 -2.31 2.41 -4.56
N THR A 42 -3.34 1.79 -5.16
CA THR A 42 -3.20 1.10 -6.46
C THR A 42 -2.83 2.09 -7.57
N LEU A 43 -3.45 3.27 -7.59
CA LEU A 43 -3.13 4.33 -8.54
C LEU A 43 -1.72 4.88 -8.35
N GLY A 44 -1.27 5.12 -7.11
CA GLY A 44 0.11 5.53 -6.84
C GLY A 44 1.12 4.47 -7.29
N SER A 45 0.82 3.19 -7.08
CA SER A 45 1.63 2.07 -7.58
C SER A 45 1.67 2.01 -9.12
N ALA A 46 0.56 2.36 -9.79
CA ALA A 46 0.52 2.44 -11.25
C ALA A 46 1.43 3.56 -11.79
N VAL A 47 1.61 4.66 -11.04
CA VAL A 47 2.61 5.69 -11.39
C VAL A 47 4.02 5.11 -11.34
N ASN A 48 4.39 4.38 -10.28
CA ASN A 48 5.70 3.73 -10.21
C ASN A 48 5.90 2.74 -11.35
N TYR A 49 4.90 1.91 -11.65
CA TYR A 49 4.96 0.99 -12.79
C TYR A 49 5.19 1.73 -14.10
N TYR A 50 4.48 2.85 -14.33
CA TYR A 50 4.66 3.64 -15.56
C TYR A 50 6.05 4.27 -15.63
N LEU A 51 6.59 4.77 -14.51
CA LEU A 51 7.96 5.26 -14.44
C LEU A 51 8.97 4.16 -14.79
N GLY A 52 8.79 2.96 -14.24
CA GLY A 52 9.63 1.81 -14.57
C GLY A 52 9.53 1.43 -16.04
N LEU A 53 8.32 1.41 -16.59
CA LEU A 53 8.07 1.04 -17.98
C LEU A 53 8.77 1.97 -18.98
N ASN A 54 8.78 3.28 -18.70
CA ASN A 54 9.32 4.28 -19.62
C ASN A 54 10.82 4.53 -19.45
N TYR A 55 11.34 4.41 -18.24
CA TYR A 55 12.73 4.77 -17.92
C TYR A 55 13.60 3.60 -17.50
N GLY A 56 13.03 2.41 -17.34
CA GLY A 56 13.73 1.15 -17.12
C GLY A 56 14.60 1.10 -15.87
N GLU A 57 15.64 0.28 -15.94
CA GLU A 57 16.63 0.07 -14.89
C GLU A 57 17.32 1.36 -14.40
N PRO A 58 17.78 2.30 -15.27
CA PRO A 58 18.50 3.49 -14.80
C PRO A 58 17.70 4.33 -13.80
N LEU A 59 16.40 4.52 -14.07
CA LEU A 59 15.53 5.24 -13.13
C LEU A 59 15.25 4.42 -11.88
N ALA A 60 14.98 3.12 -12.03
CA ALA A 60 14.73 2.24 -10.90
C ALA A 60 15.90 2.25 -9.90
N LYS A 61 17.14 2.12 -10.38
CA LYS A 61 18.35 2.19 -9.55
C LYS A 61 18.51 3.56 -8.89
N ARG A 62 18.29 4.65 -9.62
CA ARG A 62 18.44 6.02 -9.10
C ARG A 62 17.41 6.35 -8.01
N MET A 63 16.13 6.06 -8.26
CA MET A 63 15.05 6.37 -7.33
C MET A 63 15.12 5.51 -6.07
N LEU A 64 15.48 4.23 -6.22
CA LEU A 64 15.58 3.29 -5.11
C LEU A 64 16.95 3.28 -4.43
N ARG A 65 17.90 4.09 -4.92
CA ARG A 65 19.30 4.11 -4.47
C ARG A 65 19.92 2.70 -4.42
N MET A 66 19.60 1.87 -5.40
CA MET A 66 20.08 0.47 -5.46
C MET A 66 21.41 0.35 -6.20
N SER A 67 22.28 -0.52 -5.70
CA SER A 67 23.46 -0.99 -6.43
C SER A 67 23.09 -1.98 -7.53
N ASP A 68 24.00 -2.20 -8.49
CA ASP A 68 23.86 -3.22 -9.54
C ASP A 68 23.52 -4.61 -8.97
N ASN A 69 24.20 -5.02 -7.91
CA ASN A 69 23.99 -6.33 -7.30
C ASN A 69 22.58 -6.44 -6.66
N THR A 70 22.06 -5.36 -6.08
CA THR A 70 20.71 -5.36 -5.49
C THR A 70 19.64 -5.38 -6.60
N TYR A 71 19.84 -4.63 -7.68
CA TYR A 71 18.93 -4.66 -8.83
C TYR A 71 18.92 -6.06 -9.49
N ALA A 72 20.10 -6.65 -9.73
CA ALA A 72 20.23 -7.99 -10.29
C ALA A 72 19.56 -9.07 -9.42
N LYS A 73 19.63 -8.94 -8.09
CA LYS A 73 18.87 -9.82 -7.17
C LYS A 73 17.36 -9.63 -7.30
N ALA A 74 16.88 -8.39 -7.38
CA ALA A 74 15.45 -8.12 -7.56
C ALA A 74 14.95 -8.66 -8.90
N GLU A 75 15.74 -8.51 -9.96
CA GLU A 75 15.48 -9.10 -11.27
C GLU A 75 15.48 -10.63 -11.22
N SER A 76 16.48 -11.27 -10.60
CA SER A 76 16.51 -12.73 -10.50
C SER A 76 15.37 -13.30 -9.66
N MET A 77 14.93 -12.58 -8.62
CA MET A 77 13.71 -12.93 -7.88
C MET A 77 12.48 -12.86 -8.78
N PHE A 78 12.37 -11.82 -9.61
CA PHE A 78 11.31 -11.69 -10.60
C PHE A 78 11.38 -12.78 -11.69
N GLN A 79 12.56 -13.19 -12.13
CA GLN A 79 12.71 -14.29 -13.08
C GLN A 79 12.35 -15.65 -12.46
N ARG A 80 12.73 -15.88 -11.19
CA ARG A 80 12.50 -17.15 -10.48
C ARG A 80 11.05 -17.35 -10.04
N TRP A 81 10.42 -16.31 -9.50
CA TRP A 81 9.06 -16.37 -8.96
C TRP A 81 8.03 -15.73 -9.88
N GLY A 82 8.49 -15.10 -10.97
CA GLY A 82 7.65 -14.49 -11.98
C GLY A 82 6.85 -13.32 -11.43
N LYS A 83 5.73 -13.08 -12.10
CA LYS A 83 4.72 -12.08 -11.75
C LYS A 83 4.14 -12.22 -10.32
N TRP A 84 4.28 -13.38 -9.66
CA TRP A 84 3.73 -13.62 -8.32
C TRP A 84 4.45 -12.84 -7.21
N THR A 85 5.68 -12.38 -7.43
CA THR A 85 6.37 -11.47 -6.49
C THR A 85 5.54 -10.25 -6.17
N LEU A 86 4.70 -9.76 -7.11
CA LEU A 86 3.80 -8.63 -6.90
C LEU A 86 2.81 -8.83 -5.76
N LEU A 87 2.50 -10.08 -5.37
CA LEU A 87 1.70 -10.34 -4.17
C LEU A 87 2.39 -9.89 -2.87
N LEU A 88 3.71 -9.75 -2.89
CA LEU A 88 4.51 -9.21 -1.78
C LEU A 88 4.54 -7.67 -1.76
N ALA A 89 3.87 -6.98 -2.71
CA ALA A 89 3.83 -5.52 -2.76
C ALA A 89 3.09 -4.86 -1.57
N TRP A 90 2.41 -5.68 -0.76
CA TRP A 90 1.78 -5.25 0.49
C TRP A 90 2.78 -4.94 1.60
N VAL A 91 4.00 -5.48 1.55
CA VAL A 91 5.02 -5.30 2.59
C VAL A 91 5.50 -3.84 2.60
N PRO A 92 5.45 -3.14 3.75
CA PRO A 92 5.97 -1.79 3.85
C PRO A 92 7.46 -1.74 3.47
N VAL A 93 7.92 -0.63 2.89
CA VAL A 93 9.29 -0.41 2.39
C VAL A 93 9.63 -1.18 1.11
N ILE A 94 9.22 -2.44 0.99
CA ILE A 94 9.59 -3.29 -0.17
C ILE A 94 8.62 -3.12 -1.34
N GLY A 95 7.35 -2.82 -1.04
CA GLY A 95 6.28 -2.88 -2.05
C GLY A 95 6.41 -1.88 -3.20
N ASP A 96 6.72 -0.62 -2.91
CA ASP A 96 6.81 0.42 -3.94
C ASP A 96 8.05 0.29 -4.84
N PRO A 97 9.24 -0.09 -4.31
CA PRO A 97 10.34 -0.56 -5.14
C PRO A 97 9.96 -1.67 -6.11
N LEU A 98 9.16 -2.64 -5.65
CA LEU A 98 8.75 -3.77 -6.45
C LEU A 98 7.81 -3.36 -7.59
N THR A 99 6.94 -2.37 -7.38
CA THR A 99 6.04 -1.86 -8.44
C THR A 99 6.80 -1.10 -9.52
N LEU A 100 7.85 -0.37 -9.15
CA LEU A 100 8.77 0.28 -10.09
C LEU A 100 9.55 -0.75 -10.92
N VAL A 101 10.14 -1.76 -10.27
CA VAL A 101 10.89 -2.84 -10.95
C VAL A 101 9.97 -3.64 -11.88
N ALA A 102 8.73 -3.91 -11.47
CA ALA A 102 7.75 -4.59 -12.33
C ALA A 102 7.48 -3.83 -13.64
N GLY A 103 7.45 -2.50 -13.56
CA GLY A 103 7.39 -1.62 -14.73
C GLY A 103 8.63 -1.76 -15.62
N ALA A 104 9.81 -1.69 -15.03
CA ALA A 104 11.09 -1.82 -15.75
C ALA A 104 11.21 -3.17 -16.48
N LEU A 105 10.66 -4.23 -15.88
CA LEU A 105 10.61 -5.58 -16.46
C LEU A 105 9.39 -5.81 -17.38
N LYS A 106 8.59 -4.77 -17.65
CA LYS A 106 7.45 -4.80 -18.59
C LYS A 106 6.40 -5.88 -18.26
N VAL A 107 6.12 -6.11 -16.99
CA VAL A 107 5.06 -7.05 -16.55
C VAL A 107 3.71 -6.63 -17.13
N GLN A 108 2.89 -7.57 -17.62
CA GLN A 108 1.58 -7.24 -18.21
C GLN A 108 0.71 -6.39 -17.25
N LEU A 109 0.31 -5.20 -17.70
CA LEU A 109 -0.40 -4.20 -16.89
C LEU A 109 -1.65 -4.74 -16.19
N ARG A 110 -2.45 -5.58 -16.87
CA ARG A 110 -3.67 -6.17 -16.30
C ARG A 110 -3.36 -7.03 -15.07
N PHE A 111 -2.35 -7.88 -15.18
CA PHE A 111 -1.91 -8.71 -14.07
C PHE A 111 -1.35 -7.84 -12.94
N PHE A 112 -0.53 -6.84 -13.29
CA PHE A 112 0.03 -5.90 -12.32
C PHE A 112 -1.05 -5.23 -11.48
N LEU A 113 -2.07 -4.64 -12.13
CA LEU A 113 -3.15 -3.94 -11.44
C LEU A 113 -3.93 -4.87 -10.50
N VAL A 114 -4.26 -6.08 -10.95
CA VAL A 114 -4.98 -7.05 -10.11
C VAL A 114 -4.13 -7.49 -8.91
N ALA A 115 -2.87 -7.85 -9.14
CA ALA A 115 -1.97 -8.30 -8.07
C ALA A 115 -1.73 -7.20 -7.02
N VAL A 116 -1.47 -5.97 -7.47
CA VAL A 116 -1.25 -4.82 -6.57
C VAL A 116 -2.51 -4.44 -5.83
N LEU A 117 -3.67 -4.45 -6.50
CA LEU A 117 -4.95 -4.19 -5.84
C LEU A 117 -5.17 -5.19 -4.72
N ILE A 118 -5.03 -6.49 -4.98
CA ILE A 118 -5.17 -7.54 -3.96
C ILE A 118 -4.19 -7.31 -2.81
N SER A 119 -2.92 -7.08 -3.12
CA SER A 119 -1.85 -6.92 -2.12
C SER A 119 -2.07 -5.70 -1.23
N LYS A 120 -2.23 -4.52 -1.84
CA LYS A 120 -2.38 -3.25 -1.10
C LYS A 120 -3.72 -3.20 -0.35
N SER A 121 -4.79 -3.75 -0.93
CA SER A 121 -6.07 -3.87 -0.22
C SER A 121 -5.96 -4.79 0.99
N SER A 122 -5.20 -5.88 0.89
CA SER A 122 -4.96 -6.80 2.01
C SER A 122 -4.30 -6.10 3.19
N ARG A 123 -3.34 -5.20 2.95
CA ARG A 123 -2.70 -4.41 4.03
C ARG A 123 -3.71 -3.57 4.81
N TYR A 124 -4.52 -2.78 4.12
CA TYR A 124 -5.54 -1.96 4.80
C TYR A 124 -6.64 -2.83 5.43
N GLY A 125 -6.95 -3.98 4.81
CA GLY A 125 -7.88 -4.97 5.36
C GLY A 125 -7.41 -5.55 6.69
N LEU A 126 -6.12 -5.90 6.79
CA LEU A 126 -5.51 -6.39 8.04
C LEU A 126 -5.51 -5.31 9.13
N ILE A 127 -5.25 -4.05 8.78
CA ILE A 127 -5.32 -2.94 9.74
C ILE A 127 -6.77 -2.71 10.21
N ALA A 128 -7.73 -2.78 9.29
CA ALA A 128 -9.14 -2.59 9.56
C ALA A 128 -9.85 -3.83 10.12
N TRP A 129 -9.19 -5.00 10.19
CA TRP A 129 -9.80 -6.29 10.60
C TRP A 129 -10.64 -6.16 11.88
N ARG A 130 -10.11 -5.46 12.90
CA ARG A 130 -10.80 -5.26 14.18
C ARG A 130 -12.02 -4.34 14.09
N PHE A 131 -12.07 -3.48 13.09
CA PHE A 131 -13.18 -2.56 12.82
C PHE A 131 -14.25 -3.18 11.91
N PHE A 132 -13.91 -4.22 11.12
CA PHE A 132 -14.88 -4.98 10.33
C PHE A 132 -15.79 -5.89 11.18
N LEU A 133 -15.30 -6.34 12.34
CA LEU A 133 -16.09 -7.18 13.24
C LEU A 133 -16.93 -6.31 14.18
N PRO A 134 -18.27 -6.49 14.25
CA PRO A 134 -19.14 -5.75 15.17
C PRO A 134 -18.84 -6.00 16.66
N LEU A 135 -17.91 -6.90 16.99
CA LEU A 135 -17.32 -7.06 18.33
C LEU A 135 -16.58 -5.80 18.82
N GLY A 136 -16.29 -4.82 17.96
CA GLY A 136 -15.78 -3.50 18.33
C GLY A 136 -16.86 -2.49 18.69
N THR A 137 -18.06 -2.61 18.13
CA THR A 137 -19.19 -1.67 18.32
C THR A 137 -19.72 -1.68 19.77
N ILE A 138 -19.47 -2.75 20.52
CA ILE A 138 -19.86 -2.87 21.93
C ILE A 138 -18.89 -2.10 22.86
N PHE A 139 -17.60 -1.98 22.49
CA PHE A 139 -16.57 -1.35 23.34
C PHE A 139 -16.19 0.07 22.91
N PHE A 140 -16.44 0.44 21.66
CA PHE A 140 -16.12 1.78 21.15
C PHE A 140 -16.91 2.92 21.82
N PRO A 141 -18.23 2.80 22.10
CA PRO A 141 -18.93 3.85 22.82
C PRO A 141 -18.51 3.94 24.29
N ILE A 142 -18.05 2.84 24.91
CA ILE A 142 -17.64 2.83 26.33
C ILE A 142 -16.37 3.66 26.55
N ILE A 143 -15.39 3.61 25.64
CA ILE A 143 -14.14 4.37 25.80
C ILE A 143 -14.38 5.87 25.60
N ILE A 144 -15.28 6.27 24.69
CA ILE A 144 -15.66 7.67 24.49
C ILE A 144 -16.50 8.17 25.68
N LEU A 145 -17.41 7.36 26.20
CA LEU A 145 -18.24 7.70 27.36
C LEU A 145 -17.40 7.86 28.64
N ILE A 146 -16.41 6.98 28.87
CA ILE A 146 -15.49 7.07 30.02
C ILE A 146 -14.55 8.29 29.92
N ARG A 147 -14.19 8.72 28.71
CA ARG A 147 -13.35 9.91 28.51
C ARG A 147 -14.14 11.21 28.67
N ALA A 148 -15.41 11.22 28.25
CA ALA A 148 -16.33 12.35 28.44
C ALA A 148 -16.73 12.53 29.92
N SER A 149 -16.88 11.44 30.69
CA SER A 149 -17.26 11.49 32.11
C SER A 149 -16.12 11.85 33.07
N ARG A 150 -14.88 12.04 32.57
CA ARG A 150 -13.73 12.53 33.36
C ARG A 150 -13.45 14.02 33.11
N LEU A 151 -14.26 14.68 32.29
CA LEU A 151 -14.13 16.11 31.93
C LEU A 151 -15.33 16.95 32.42
N ILE A 152 -16.21 16.36 33.23
CA ILE A 152 -17.32 16.99 33.96
C ILE A 152 -17.16 16.61 35.42
#